data_AF-A0A936ED80-F1
#
_entry.id   AF-A0A936ED80-F1
#
_cell.length_a   1.000
_cell.length_b   1.000
_cell.length_c   1.000
_cell.angle_alpha   90.00
_cell.angle_beta   90.00
_cell.angle_gamma   90.00
#
_symmetry.space_group_name_H-M   'P 1'
#
loop_
_entity.id
_entity.type
_entity.pdbx_description
1 polymer ?
#
loop_
_entity_poly.entity_id
_entity_poly.type
_entity_poly.pdbx_seq_one_letter_code
_entity_poly.pdbx_strand_id
1 'polypeptide(L)'
;MSNLSISHLQQAVLVALARMERLDDSVQVAHKPTITIEEQIRRLRQAMKVYGRVSFRSLLSAQPTRAELSVSLLAVLELTKRHEVMALQEEMFGPIEVVRVD
;
A
#
# COMPACT_ATOMS: atom_id res chain seq x y z
N MET A 1 35.83 -23.24 38.64
CA MET A 1 34.93 -23.14 37.47
C MET A 1 33.49 -23.27 37.95
N SER A 2 32.79 -22.15 38.11
CA SER A 2 31.32 -22.02 37.97
C SER A 2 30.91 -20.57 38.27
N ASN A 3 31.48 -19.58 37.55
CA ASN A 3 31.11 -18.17 37.73
C ASN A 3 29.74 -17.81 37.12
N LEU A 4 28.92 -18.83 36.82
CA LEU A 4 27.53 -18.69 36.40
C LEU A 4 26.65 -18.84 37.64
N SER A 5 26.35 -17.71 38.27
CA SER A 5 25.30 -17.60 39.27
C SER A 5 23.95 -17.43 38.57
N ILE A 6 22.88 -17.86 39.22
CA ILE A 6 21.49 -17.60 38.79
C ILE A 6 21.27 -16.10 38.55
N SER A 7 21.93 -15.25 39.35
CA SER A 7 21.89 -13.79 39.16
C SER A 7 22.44 -13.35 37.79
N HIS A 8 23.49 -14.00 37.28
CA HIS A 8 24.04 -13.69 35.95
C HIS A 8 23.08 -14.13 34.84
N LEU A 9 22.36 -15.24 35.02
CA LEU A 9 21.35 -15.69 34.06
C LEU A 9 20.14 -14.74 34.06
N GLN A 10 19.66 -14.35 35.23
CA GLN A 10 18.57 -13.38 35.37
C GLN A 10 18.93 -12.04 34.74
N GLN A 11 20.14 -11.53 34.99
CA GLN A 11 20.64 -10.29 34.39
C GLN A 11 20.69 -10.39 32.87
N ALA A 12 21.19 -11.51 32.34
CA ALA A 12 21.26 -11.74 30.89
C ALA A 12 19.87 -11.77 30.25
N VAL A 13 18.88 -12.39 30.91
CA VAL A 13 17.49 -12.43 30.44
C VAL A 13 16.88 -11.01 30.43
N LEU A 14 17.06 -10.24 31.49
CA LEU A 14 16.54 -8.86 31.55
C LEU A 14 17.16 -7.96 30.46
N VAL A 15 18.46 -8.11 30.20
CA VAL A 15 19.15 -7.37 29.12
C VAL A 15 18.65 -7.80 27.73
N ALA A 16 18.39 -9.08 27.52
CA ALA A 16 17.85 -9.60 26.27
C ALA A 16 16.43 -9.08 26.02
N LEU A 17 15.55 -9.10 27.03
CA LEU A 17 14.18 -8.58 26.95
C LEU A 17 14.16 -7.08 26.62
N ALA A 18 14.94 -6.27 27.33
CA ALA A 18 15.04 -4.83 27.06
C ALA A 18 15.66 -4.50 25.69
N ARG A 19 16.40 -5.43 25.08
CA ARG A 19 16.90 -5.28 23.70
C ARG A 19 15.82 -5.61 22.67
N MET A 20 14.96 -6.60 22.95
CA MET A 20 13.83 -6.93 22.09
C MET A 20 12.79 -5.81 22.06
N GLU A 21 12.42 -5.24 23.21
CA GLU A 21 11.49 -4.10 23.28
C GLU A 21 11.97 -2.90 22.47
N ARG A 22 13.27 -2.57 22.53
CA ARG A 22 13.87 -1.49 21.73
C ARG A 22 13.87 -1.77 20.23
N LEU A 23 14.01 -3.03 19.83
CA LEU A 23 13.92 -3.43 18.42
C LEU A 23 12.47 -3.26 17.93
N ASP A 24 11.48 -3.67 18.73
CA ASP A 24 10.07 -3.47 18.43
C ASP A 24 9.74 -1.98 18.29
N ASP A 25 10.20 -1.13 19.22
CA ASP A 25 10.02 0.34 19.14
C ASP A 25 10.69 0.95 17.90
N SER A 26 11.86 0.45 17.49
CA SER A 26 12.56 0.92 16.29
C SER A 26 11.85 0.51 14.99
N VAL A 27 11.19 -0.65 14.98
CA VAL A 27 10.35 -1.10 13.86
C VAL A 27 9.05 -0.30 13.81
N GLN A 28 8.55 0.18 14.96
CA GLN A 28 7.40 1.07 15.06
C GLN A 28 7.67 2.52 14.64
N VAL A 29 8.88 2.86 14.15
CA VAL A 29 9.14 4.12 13.45
C VAL A 29 8.32 4.17 12.15
N ALA A 30 7.06 4.60 12.31
CA ALA A 30 6.07 5.02 11.34
C ALA A 30 6.23 4.44 9.94
N HIS A 31 5.74 3.21 9.72
CA HIS A 31 5.33 2.81 8.38
C HIS A 31 4.23 3.76 7.92
N LYS A 32 4.61 4.75 7.11
CA LYS A 32 3.67 5.55 6.33
C LYS A 32 2.76 4.57 5.58
N PRO A 33 1.43 4.72 5.59
CA PRO A 33 0.54 3.78 4.93
C PRO A 33 0.98 3.58 3.48
N THR A 34 1.44 2.37 3.16
CA THR A 34 1.97 2.02 1.85
C THR A 34 0.78 1.86 0.91
N ILE A 35 0.58 2.81 0.00
CA ILE A 35 -0.40 2.67 -1.07
C ILE A 35 0.16 1.66 -2.06
N THR A 36 -0.47 0.49 -2.16
CA THR A 36 -0.02 -0.61 -3.03
C THR A 36 -0.86 -0.70 -4.29
N ILE A 37 -0.26 -1.26 -5.35
CA ILE A 37 -0.96 -1.52 -6.62
C ILE A 37 -2.13 -2.48 -6.38
N GLU A 38 -1.93 -3.51 -5.56
CA GLU A 38 -2.97 -4.50 -5.27
C GLU A 38 -4.20 -3.89 -4.59
N GLU A 39 -3.99 -2.97 -3.63
CA GLU A 39 -5.10 -2.28 -3.00
C GLU A 39 -5.85 -1.39 -3.98
N GLN A 40 -5.14 -0.66 -4.85
CA GLN A 40 -5.79 0.17 -5.87
C GLN A 40 -6.55 -0.66 -6.91
N ILE A 41 -6.01 -1.83 -7.31
CA ILE A 41 -6.73 -2.79 -8.15
C ILE A 41 -8.04 -3.23 -7.48
N ARG A 42 -8.02 -3.57 -6.18
CA ARG A 42 -9.23 -3.97 -5.45
C ARG A 42 -10.28 -2.85 -5.43
N ARG A 43 -9.87 -1.62 -5.10
CA ARG A 43 -10.76 -0.45 -5.08
C ARG A 43 -11.37 -0.18 -6.45
N LEU A 44 -10.54 -0.21 -7.50
CA LEU A 44 -10.99 0.02 -8.87
C LEU A 44 -11.99 -1.04 -9.33
N ARG A 45 -11.73 -2.33 -9.07
CA ARG A 45 -12.67 -3.41 -9.38
C ARG A 45 -14.01 -3.24 -8.66
N GLN A 46 -14.00 -2.83 -7.39
CA GLN A 46 -15.23 -2.58 -6.66
C GLN A 46 -16.01 -1.41 -7.25
N ALA A 47 -15.34 -0.31 -7.61
CA ALA A 47 -15.97 0.80 -8.29
C ALA A 47 -16.56 0.39 -9.65
N MET A 48 -15.84 -0.43 -10.43
CA MET A 48 -16.32 -0.94 -11.71
C MET A 48 -17.53 -1.87 -11.59
N LYS A 49 -17.65 -2.64 -10.50
CA LYS A 49 -18.85 -3.46 -10.25
C LYS A 49 -20.10 -2.60 -10.02
N VAL A 50 -19.96 -1.47 -9.34
CA VAL A 50 -21.08 -0.61 -8.97
C VAL A 50 -21.46 0.34 -10.10
N TYR A 51 -20.49 1.03 -10.69
CA TYR A 51 -20.74 2.14 -11.61
C TYR A 51 -20.51 1.79 -13.08
N GLY A 52 -19.71 0.77 -13.39
CA GLY A 52 -19.31 0.41 -14.76
C GLY A 52 -18.39 1.43 -15.46
N ARG A 53 -18.37 2.69 -15.01
CA ARG A 53 -17.51 3.76 -15.49
C ARG A 53 -17.19 4.75 -14.36
N VAL A 54 -15.94 5.19 -14.27
CA VAL A 54 -15.49 6.21 -13.31
C VAL A 54 -14.37 7.07 -13.88
N SER A 55 -14.25 8.31 -13.40
CA SER A 55 -13.07 9.13 -13.68
C SER A 55 -11.86 8.66 -12.87
N PHE A 56 -10.66 8.71 -13.43
CA PHE A 56 -9.43 8.40 -12.70
C PHE A 56 -9.26 9.27 -11.44
N ARG A 57 -9.67 10.54 -11.51
CA ARG A 57 -9.61 11.47 -10.38
C ARG A 57 -10.48 11.03 -9.21
N SER A 58 -11.63 10.41 -9.47
CA SER A 58 -12.51 9.88 -8.42
C SER A 58 -11.93 8.67 -7.67
N LEU A 59 -10.88 8.04 -8.19
CA LEU A 59 -10.16 6.95 -7.54
C LEU A 59 -9.11 7.44 -6.54
N LEU A 60 -8.79 8.74 -6.57
CA LEU A 60 -7.76 9.36 -5.75
C LEU A 60 -8.37 9.99 -4.51
N SER A 61 -7.56 10.13 -3.46
CA SER A 61 -7.89 10.94 -2.29
C SER A 61 -8.04 12.43 -2.66
N ALA A 62 -8.64 13.22 -1.76
CA ALA A 62 -8.87 14.65 -2.00
C ALA A 62 -7.57 15.45 -2.25
N GLN A 63 -6.46 15.01 -1.65
CA GLN A 63 -5.11 15.59 -1.82
C GLN A 63 -4.13 14.45 -2.11
N PRO A 64 -4.08 13.97 -3.36
CA PRO A 64 -3.31 12.78 -3.67
C PRO A 64 -1.82 13.07 -3.69
N THR A 65 -1.05 12.13 -3.15
CA THR A 65 0.41 12.19 -3.24
C THR A 65 0.89 11.75 -4.63
N ARG A 66 2.12 12.12 -5.01
CA ARG A 66 2.73 11.60 -6.25
C ARG A 66 2.79 10.07 -6.29
N ALA A 67 3.04 9.44 -5.14
CA ALA A 67 3.04 7.98 -5.03
C ALA A 67 1.64 7.40 -5.29
N GLU A 68 0.59 7.98 -4.70
CA GLU A 68 -0.79 7.57 -4.96
C GLU A 68 -1.17 7.71 -6.43
N LEU A 69 -0.82 8.84 -7.06
CA LEU A 69 -1.02 9.07 -8.49
C LEU A 69 -0.36 7.99 -9.33
N SER A 70 0.93 7.74 -9.12
CA SER A 70 1.69 6.74 -9.88
C SER A 70 1.14 5.32 -9.67
N VAL A 71 0.86 4.93 -8.43
CA VAL A 71 0.37 3.58 -8.10
C VAL A 71 -1.04 3.36 -8.65
N SER A 72 -1.92 4.36 -8.56
CA SER A 72 -3.28 4.28 -9.11
C SER A 72 -3.25 4.21 -10.64
N LEU A 73 -2.37 4.96 -11.29
CA LEU A 73 -2.20 4.89 -12.74
C LEU A 73 -1.67 3.51 -13.16
N LEU A 74 -0.68 2.98 -12.45
CA LEU A 74 -0.19 1.61 -12.66
C LEU A 74 -1.29 0.56 -12.47
N ALA A 75 -2.18 0.73 -11.49
CA ALA A 75 -3.31 -0.17 -11.29
C ALA A 75 -4.31 -0.14 -12.47
N VAL A 76 -4.61 1.05 -13.00
CA VAL A 76 -5.41 1.18 -14.24
C VAL A 76 -4.72 0.48 -15.40
N LEU A 77 -3.42 0.75 -15.63
CA LEU A 77 -2.66 0.13 -16.72
C LEU A 77 -2.59 -1.40 -16.58
N GLU A 78 -2.45 -1.91 -15.37
CA GLU A 78 -2.44 -3.35 -15.10
C GLU A 78 -3.80 -4.00 -15.41
N LEU A 79 -4.92 -3.35 -15.06
CA LEU A 79 -6.25 -3.85 -15.41
C LEU A 79 -6.55 -3.74 -16.91
N THR A 80 -6.10 -2.67 -17.57
CA THR A 80 -6.18 -2.53 -19.03
C THR A 80 -5.39 -3.64 -19.71
N LYS A 81 -4.18 -3.93 -19.25
CA LYS A 81 -3.36 -5.04 -19.75
C LYS A 81 -4.05 -6.40 -19.59
N ARG A 82 -4.88 -6.57 -18.56
CA ARG A 82 -5.69 -7.78 -18.32
C ARG A 82 -7.01 -7.81 -19.07
N HIS A 83 -7.32 -6.78 -19.87
CA HIS A 83 -8.59 -6.63 -20.58
C HIS A 83 -9.81 -6.58 -19.65
N GLU A 84 -9.63 -6.17 -18.39
CA GLU A 84 -10.75 -6.01 -17.43
C GLU A 84 -11.41 -4.63 -17.55
N VAL A 85 -10.65 -3.62 -17.98
CA VAL A 85 -11.10 -2.24 -18.15
C VAL A 85 -10.48 -1.62 -19.40
N MET A 86 -11.09 -0.54 -19.88
CA MET A 86 -10.60 0.33 -20.93
C MET A 86 -10.40 1.73 -20.35
N ALA A 87 -9.23 2.33 -20.61
CA ALA A 87 -8.94 3.71 -20.24
C ALA A 87 -9.09 4.61 -21.47
N LEU A 88 -9.88 5.67 -21.36
CA LEU A 88 -10.17 6.64 -22.41
C LEU A 88 -9.56 8.00 -22.04
N GLN A 89 -8.77 8.57 -22.95
CA GLN A 89 -8.15 9.89 -22.80
C GLN A 89 -8.11 10.57 -24.18
N GLU A 90 -8.80 11.71 -24.32
CA GLU A 90 -8.97 12.38 -25.62
C GLU A 90 -7.73 13.18 -26.04
N GLU A 91 -6.99 13.70 -25.08
CA GLU A 91 -5.80 14.53 -25.29
C GLU A 91 -4.69 14.20 -24.30
N MET A 92 -3.44 14.46 -24.69
CA MET A 92 -2.28 14.22 -23.82
C MET A 92 -2.42 15.01 -22.50
N PHE A 93 -2.26 14.31 -21.38
CA PHE A 93 -2.45 14.85 -20.02
C PHE A 93 -3.87 15.32 -19.70
N GLY A 94 -4.83 15.06 -20.59
CA GLY A 94 -6.25 15.28 -20.34
C GLY A 94 -6.84 14.31 -19.31
N PRO A 95 -8.14 14.45 -19.00
CA PRO A 95 -8.82 13.55 -18.08
C PRO A 95 -8.80 12.10 -18.57
N ILE A 96 -8.71 11.16 -17.63
CA ILE A 96 -8.74 9.72 -17.89
C ILE A 96 -10.06 9.17 -17.35
N GLU A 97 -10.82 8.55 -18.23
CA GLU A 97 -12.05 7.81 -17.90
C GLU A 97 -11.76 6.31 -17.94
N VAL A 98 -12.18 5.58 -16.91
CA VAL A 98 -12.01 4.13 -16.81
C VAL A 98 -13.37 3.46 -16.94
N VAL A 99 -13.49 2.56 -17.92
CA VAL A 99 -14.74 1.88 -18.27
C VAL A 99 -14.52 0.37 -18.17
N ARG A 100 -15.48 -0.38 -17.63
CA ARG A 100 -15.42 -1.84 -17.61
C ARG A 100 -15.51 -2.41 -19.03
N VAL A 101 -14.72 -3.43 -19.32
CA VAL A 101 -14.85 -4.22 -20.55
C VAL A 101 -15.81 -5.37 -20.25
N ASP A 102 -16.82 -5.55 -21.11
CA ASP A 102 -17.78 -6.65 -21.02
C ASP A 102 -17.22 -7.95 -21.63
#